data_AF-A0A7C7YPQ4-F1
#
_entry.id   AF-A0A7C7YPQ4-F1
#
_cell.length_a   1.000
_cell.length_b   1.000
_cell.length_c   1.000
_cell.angle_alpha   90.00
_cell.angle_beta   90.00
_cell.angle_gamma   90.00
#
_symmetry.space_group_name_H-M   'P 1'
#
loop_
_entity.id
_entity.type
_entity.pdbx_description
1 polymer ?
#
loop_
_entity_poly.entity_id
_entity_poly.type
_entity_poly.pdbx_seq_one_letter_code
_entity_poly.pdbx_strand_id
1 'polypeptide(L)'
;MRVIEQRSVPNIIAVCFAMVLSSSVSLAGGTGASFTAESVSAPSTGGSAVRVLVDSSADVQGFVISMSHDPAAITLSGVDITGTDTELSGAEFVVPAVYADGGTIGVVLDFNAPYDGQVIPASAEIHAANYNYNCNSAVLYFEGDPVPPSETTALTFIDGIYGSPALSNVSVSGGLSVWPAFNDGTFTCDPVAIPSEDTILWMETEFDNSEGNAAFHGQTGSLCFYYADADDNIQGMTMTGCYDCDLTVGSDWDWNGSIVEEIGVEYLAVQIDDDASDGDGCELVVAFLLDALPPFEGQTMPQTADLNAGRLLIGCLSVTVDDSAECDVAQEINWCNGINGTGSVNLYNNVVIEFQSIQIYERNDTSVMVVPEEIFQRGDCNSDDQTDLADAASILANQFGNYEILCSDACDTNDDGLLNMADSVFLLNWLFKFGISPAAPGPYSDGADPTDDSLPVCDSDDTNCG
;
A
#
# COMPACT_ATOMS: atom_id res chain seq x y z
N MET A 1 30.70 -74.60 -86.92
CA MET A 1 32.01 -74.00 -87.17
C MET A 1 32.15 -72.81 -86.25
N ARG A 2 33.15 -72.82 -85.35
CA ARG A 2 33.68 -71.68 -84.56
C ARG A 2 32.73 -71.09 -83.50
N VAL A 3 33.14 -70.64 -82.32
CA VAL A 3 34.45 -70.53 -81.64
C VAL A 3 34.15 -70.42 -80.13
N ILE A 4 35.03 -70.99 -79.33
CA ILE A 4 35.17 -70.79 -77.88
C ILE A 4 35.82 -69.43 -77.66
N GLU A 5 35.34 -68.58 -76.75
CA GLU A 5 36.26 -67.79 -75.93
C GLU A 5 35.64 -67.35 -74.60
N GLN A 6 36.55 -67.11 -73.65
CA GLN A 6 36.47 -67.28 -72.22
C GLN A 6 36.52 -65.93 -71.49
N ARG A 7 36.17 -65.99 -70.19
CA ARG A 7 36.56 -65.10 -69.06
C ARG A 7 35.79 -63.76 -68.97
N SER A 8 35.43 -63.26 -67.78
CA SER A 8 35.84 -63.58 -66.41
C SER A 8 34.69 -63.36 -65.42
N VAL A 9 34.72 -64.11 -64.32
CA VAL A 9 33.95 -63.85 -63.08
C VAL A 9 34.84 -62.99 -62.16
N PRO A 10 34.25 -62.07 -61.39
CA PRO A 10 34.31 -62.28 -59.94
C PRO A 10 32.94 -62.14 -59.27
N ASN A 11 32.76 -63.03 -58.29
CA ASN A 11 31.67 -63.13 -57.33
C ASN A 11 31.55 -61.88 -56.45
N ILE A 12 30.36 -61.61 -55.90
CA ILE A 12 30.04 -61.85 -54.47
C ILE A 12 28.62 -61.36 -54.13
N ILE A 13 27.79 -62.35 -53.76
CA ILE A 13 26.75 -62.36 -52.72
C ILE A 13 25.58 -61.36 -52.85
N ALA A 14 24.43 -61.87 -53.30
CA ALA A 14 23.11 -61.32 -53.01
C ALA A 14 22.40 -62.26 -52.00
N VAL A 15 22.21 -61.77 -50.77
CA VAL A 15 21.45 -62.45 -49.72
C VAL A 15 19.96 -62.23 -50.00
N CYS A 16 19.21 -63.32 -50.13
CA CYS A 16 17.74 -63.31 -50.23
C CYS A 16 17.12 -62.71 -48.96
N PHE A 17 16.46 -61.56 -49.10
CA PHE A 17 15.63 -60.97 -48.05
C PHE A 17 14.27 -61.69 -48.06
N ALA A 18 14.04 -62.56 -47.07
CA ALA A 18 12.72 -63.12 -46.80
C ALA A 18 11.87 -62.01 -46.16
N MET A 19 10.91 -61.49 -46.93
CA MET A 19 9.93 -60.52 -46.47
C MET A 19 8.95 -61.22 -45.53
N VAL A 20 9.19 -61.14 -44.22
CA VAL A 20 8.21 -61.50 -43.19
C VAL A 20 7.22 -60.35 -43.12
N LEU A 21 6.03 -60.57 -43.68
CA LEU A 21 4.86 -59.73 -43.44
C LEU A 21 4.49 -59.83 -41.96
N SER A 22 4.92 -58.86 -41.16
CA SER A 22 4.41 -58.64 -39.81
C SER A 22 2.99 -58.08 -39.92
N SER A 23 2.01 -58.97 -40.01
CA SER A 23 0.63 -58.62 -39.72
C SER A 23 0.55 -58.19 -38.26
N SER A 24 0.21 -56.92 -38.03
CA SER A 24 -0.21 -56.41 -36.74
C SER A 24 -1.39 -57.24 -36.24
N VAL A 25 -1.14 -58.05 -35.21
CA VAL A 25 -2.22 -58.58 -34.39
C VAL A 25 -2.77 -57.40 -33.60
N SER A 26 -3.87 -56.80 -34.07
CA SER A 26 -4.69 -55.95 -33.21
C SER A 26 -5.45 -56.88 -32.26
N LEU A 27 -4.98 -57.01 -31.02
CA LEU A 27 -5.83 -57.50 -29.94
C LEU A 27 -6.97 -56.49 -29.79
N ALA A 28 -8.13 -56.77 -30.39
CA ALA A 28 -9.35 -56.05 -30.10
C ALA A 28 -9.82 -56.45 -28.69
N GLY A 29 -9.51 -55.60 -27.71
CA GLY A 29 -9.91 -55.75 -26.30
C GLY A 29 -8.86 -55.33 -25.26
N GLY A 30 -7.99 -54.36 -25.56
CA GLY A 30 -7.04 -53.82 -24.57
C GLY A 30 -7.77 -53.10 -23.43
N THR A 31 -7.30 -53.26 -22.19
CA THR A 31 -7.74 -52.47 -21.05
C THR A 31 -7.43 -51.00 -21.35
N GLY A 32 -8.47 -50.18 -21.43
CA GLY A 32 -8.32 -48.73 -21.60
C GLY A 32 -8.12 -48.05 -20.25
N ALA A 33 -7.27 -47.04 -20.23
CA ALA A 33 -7.15 -46.09 -19.13
C ALA A 33 -7.17 -44.65 -19.66
N SER A 34 -7.64 -43.70 -18.87
CA SER A 34 -7.46 -42.27 -19.11
C SER A 34 -7.06 -41.55 -17.84
N PHE A 35 -6.20 -40.55 -17.98
CA PHE A 35 -5.84 -39.62 -16.91
C PHE A 35 -6.51 -38.28 -17.17
N THR A 36 -7.10 -37.73 -16.12
CA THR A 36 -7.76 -36.43 -16.15
C THR A 36 -7.20 -35.56 -15.04
N ALA A 37 -6.65 -34.40 -15.39
CA ALA A 37 -6.34 -33.36 -14.42
C ALA A 37 -7.58 -32.47 -14.31
N GLU A 38 -8.14 -32.34 -13.11
CA GLU A 38 -9.29 -31.45 -12.93
C GLU A 38 -8.91 -30.00 -13.17
N SER A 39 -9.87 -29.21 -13.68
CA SER A 39 -9.72 -27.76 -13.70
C SER A 39 -10.16 -27.19 -12.36
N VAL A 40 -9.28 -26.42 -11.73
CA VAL A 40 -9.50 -25.86 -10.39
C VAL A 40 -9.28 -24.35 -10.44
N SER A 41 -10.06 -23.60 -9.66
CA SER A 41 -9.77 -22.21 -9.36
C SER A 41 -9.43 -22.00 -7.89
N ALA A 42 -8.59 -21.01 -7.62
CA ALA A 42 -8.15 -20.63 -6.29
C ALA A 42 -8.00 -19.10 -6.21
N PRO A 43 -8.11 -18.50 -5.01
CA PRO A 43 -7.76 -17.09 -4.82
C PRO A 43 -6.32 -16.83 -5.29
N SER A 44 -6.10 -15.72 -6.01
CA SER A 44 -4.78 -15.31 -6.51
C SER A 44 -3.74 -15.05 -5.41
N THR A 45 -4.19 -14.86 -4.17
CA THR A 45 -3.34 -14.75 -2.98
C THR A 45 -2.95 -16.10 -2.36
N GLY A 46 -3.44 -17.22 -2.93
CA GLY A 46 -3.36 -18.54 -2.32
C GLY A 46 -3.11 -19.67 -3.33
N GLY A 47 -3.65 -20.84 -3.01
CA GLY A 47 -3.39 -22.07 -3.74
C GLY A 47 -4.46 -23.13 -3.50
N SER A 48 -4.44 -24.19 -4.31
CA SER A 48 -5.38 -25.31 -4.21
C SER A 48 -4.78 -26.61 -4.75
N ALA A 49 -5.35 -27.73 -4.34
CA ALA A 49 -4.99 -29.05 -4.83
C ALA A 49 -5.76 -29.38 -6.12
N VAL A 50 -5.04 -29.75 -7.16
CA VAL A 50 -5.60 -30.35 -8.38
C VAL A 50 -5.64 -31.85 -8.21
N ARG A 51 -6.83 -32.44 -8.30
CA ARG A 51 -6.98 -33.89 -8.31
C ARG A 51 -6.64 -34.43 -9.68
N VAL A 52 -5.84 -35.48 -9.71
CA VAL A 52 -5.64 -36.30 -10.91
C VAL A 52 -6.49 -37.55 -10.78
N LEU A 53 -7.41 -37.72 -11.72
CA LEU A 53 -8.33 -38.84 -11.80
C LEU A 53 -7.85 -39.87 -12.82
N VAL A 54 -8.08 -41.14 -12.54
CA VAL A 54 -7.82 -42.26 -13.43
C VAL A 54 -9.12 -42.99 -13.71
N ASP A 55 -9.51 -43.07 -14.97
CA ASP A 55 -10.51 -44.04 -15.39
C ASP A 55 -9.78 -45.31 -15.82
N SER A 56 -10.19 -46.45 -15.29
CA SER A 56 -9.61 -47.73 -15.68
C SER A 56 -10.68 -48.82 -15.80
N SER A 57 -10.59 -49.57 -16.90
CA SER A 57 -11.44 -50.75 -17.14
C SER A 57 -10.93 -52.03 -16.47
N ALA A 58 -9.77 -51.97 -15.79
CA ALA A 58 -9.18 -53.06 -15.03
C ALA A 58 -8.54 -52.55 -13.73
N ASP A 59 -8.32 -53.46 -12.78
CA ASP A 59 -7.68 -53.13 -11.51
C ASP A 59 -6.30 -52.49 -11.73
N VAL A 60 -6.05 -51.38 -11.05
CA VAL A 60 -4.82 -50.60 -11.15
C VAL A 60 -3.83 -51.07 -10.09
N GLN A 61 -2.67 -51.55 -10.54
CA GLN A 61 -1.59 -52.05 -9.69
C GLN A 61 -0.54 -50.97 -9.38
N GLY A 62 -0.57 -49.87 -10.13
CA GLY A 62 0.37 -48.77 -10.02
C GLY A 62 0.23 -47.83 -11.20
N PHE A 63 0.88 -46.67 -11.11
CA PHE A 63 0.89 -45.68 -12.16
C PHE A 63 2.11 -44.77 -12.04
N VAL A 64 2.45 -44.13 -13.15
CA VAL A 64 3.32 -42.96 -13.17
C VAL A 64 2.51 -41.83 -13.78
N ILE A 65 2.44 -40.70 -13.07
CA ILE A 65 1.82 -39.47 -13.56
C ILE A 65 2.92 -38.42 -13.69
N SER A 66 2.90 -37.67 -14.79
CA SER A 66 3.86 -36.64 -15.17
C SER A 66 3.10 -35.50 -15.85
N MET A 67 3.13 -34.31 -15.22
CA MET A 67 2.33 -33.15 -15.63
C MET A 67 3.18 -31.87 -15.58
N SER A 68 3.05 -31.02 -16.59
CA SER A 68 3.70 -29.71 -16.68
C SER A 68 2.71 -28.57 -16.44
N HIS A 69 3.25 -27.42 -16.03
CA HIS A 69 2.56 -26.14 -15.86
C HIS A 69 3.45 -24.98 -16.33
N ASP A 70 2.89 -23.78 -16.47
CA ASP A 70 3.68 -22.57 -16.67
C ASP A 70 4.26 -22.07 -15.34
N PRO A 71 5.59 -22.11 -15.14
CA PRO A 71 6.24 -21.68 -13.91
C PRO A 71 6.15 -20.17 -13.66
N ALA A 72 5.78 -19.37 -14.67
CA ALA A 72 5.56 -17.93 -14.48
C ALA A 72 4.21 -17.67 -13.78
N ALA A 73 3.18 -18.48 -14.05
CA ALA A 73 1.83 -18.27 -13.55
C ALA A 73 1.59 -18.90 -12.17
N ILE A 74 2.03 -20.16 -11.98
CA ILE A 74 1.81 -20.93 -10.75
C ILE A 74 3.06 -21.67 -10.33
N THR A 75 3.14 -22.04 -9.06
CA THR A 75 4.19 -22.88 -8.49
C THR A 75 3.60 -24.17 -7.96
N LEU A 76 4.15 -25.33 -8.37
CA LEU A 76 3.84 -26.61 -7.74
C LEU A 76 4.57 -26.72 -6.39
N SER A 77 3.83 -26.71 -5.28
CA SER A 77 4.39 -26.79 -3.92
C SER A 77 4.55 -28.23 -3.43
N GLY A 78 3.80 -29.19 -3.97
CA GLY A 78 3.93 -30.60 -3.61
C GLY A 78 3.04 -31.53 -4.43
N VAL A 79 3.36 -32.82 -4.40
CA VAL A 79 2.52 -33.90 -4.94
C VAL A 79 2.37 -34.98 -3.87
N ASP A 80 1.14 -35.42 -3.61
CA ASP A 80 0.83 -36.42 -2.57
C ASP A 80 -0.36 -37.30 -2.95
N ILE A 81 -0.68 -38.24 -2.05
CA ILE A 81 -1.83 -39.14 -2.18
C ILE A 81 -2.82 -39.00 -1.00
N THR A 82 -2.73 -37.94 -0.21
CA THR A 82 -3.56 -37.79 0.99
C THR A 82 -5.04 -37.63 0.62
N GLY A 83 -5.90 -38.46 1.22
CA GLY A 83 -7.34 -38.48 0.95
C GLY A 83 -7.72 -39.12 -0.39
N THR A 84 -6.79 -39.77 -1.08
CA THR A 84 -7.00 -40.38 -2.41
C THR A 84 -7.40 -41.85 -2.32
N ASP A 85 -7.96 -42.41 -3.40
CA ASP A 85 -8.22 -43.85 -3.51
C ASP A 85 -6.92 -44.67 -3.49
N THR A 86 -5.81 -44.06 -3.92
CA THR A 86 -4.47 -44.63 -3.84
C THR A 86 -4.02 -44.86 -2.39
N GLU A 87 -4.24 -43.88 -1.51
CA GLU A 87 -3.95 -44.02 -0.08
C GLU A 87 -4.90 -45.02 0.57
N LEU A 88 -6.19 -44.97 0.26
CA LEU A 88 -7.20 -45.90 0.78
C LEU A 88 -6.92 -47.35 0.39
N SER A 89 -6.38 -47.57 -0.82
CA SER A 89 -5.99 -48.90 -1.31
C SER A 89 -4.63 -49.37 -0.77
N GLY A 90 -3.98 -48.55 0.06
CA GLY A 90 -2.77 -48.92 0.80
C GLY A 90 -1.51 -48.92 -0.04
N ALA A 91 -1.33 -47.94 -0.94
CA ALA A 91 -0.14 -47.85 -1.78
C ALA A 91 1.18 -47.95 -0.99
N GLU A 92 2.03 -48.89 -1.38
CA GLU A 92 3.23 -49.25 -0.61
C GLU A 92 4.51 -48.58 -1.08
N PHE A 93 4.55 -48.13 -2.34
CA PHE A 93 5.66 -47.37 -2.89
C PHE A 93 5.11 -46.12 -3.57
N VAL A 94 5.49 -44.95 -3.05
CA VAL A 94 5.01 -43.65 -3.52
C VAL A 94 6.22 -42.72 -3.61
N VAL A 95 6.52 -42.23 -4.81
CA VAL A 95 7.66 -41.33 -5.05
C VAL A 95 7.19 -40.11 -5.82
N PRO A 96 6.83 -39.02 -5.12
CA PRO A 96 6.58 -37.73 -5.75
C PRO A 96 7.91 -37.01 -6.03
N ALA A 97 7.93 -36.20 -7.08
CA ALA A 97 9.00 -35.24 -7.37
C ALA A 97 8.41 -33.95 -7.94
N VAL A 98 8.95 -32.82 -7.49
CA VAL A 98 8.55 -31.48 -7.91
C VAL A 98 9.68 -30.86 -8.74
N TYR A 99 9.32 -30.21 -9.83
CA TYR A 99 10.17 -29.46 -10.73
C TYR A 99 9.64 -28.02 -10.83
N ALA A 100 10.47 -27.11 -11.34
CA ALA A 100 10.07 -25.72 -11.49
C ALA A 100 8.82 -25.57 -12.36
N ASP A 101 8.72 -26.37 -13.42
CA ASP A 101 7.69 -26.32 -14.47
C ASP A 101 6.79 -27.57 -14.49
N GLY A 102 6.87 -28.46 -13.49
CA GLY A 102 6.09 -29.69 -13.49
C GLY A 102 6.26 -30.56 -12.25
N GLY A 103 5.64 -31.73 -12.27
CA GLY A 103 5.74 -32.71 -11.19
C GLY A 103 5.46 -34.12 -11.66
N THR A 104 6.04 -35.09 -10.97
CA THR A 104 5.79 -36.50 -11.20
C THR A 104 5.41 -37.21 -9.92
N ILE A 105 4.66 -38.30 -10.04
CA ILE A 105 4.46 -39.26 -8.97
C ILE A 105 4.46 -40.67 -9.53
N GLY A 106 5.30 -41.53 -8.97
CA GLY A 106 5.32 -42.96 -9.25
C GLY A 106 4.71 -43.73 -8.08
N VAL A 107 3.76 -44.61 -8.38
CA VAL A 107 3.05 -45.43 -7.39
C VAL A 107 3.07 -46.90 -7.76
N VAL A 108 3.34 -47.76 -6.78
CA VAL A 108 3.10 -49.21 -6.83
C VAL A 108 2.30 -49.61 -5.59
N LEU A 109 1.18 -50.31 -5.82
CA LEU A 109 0.23 -50.66 -4.75
C LEU A 109 0.78 -51.76 -3.86
N ASP A 110 1.35 -52.80 -4.47
CA ASP A 110 1.89 -53.97 -3.79
C ASP A 110 3.38 -54.14 -4.14
N PHE A 111 4.25 -53.59 -3.31
CA PHE A 111 5.69 -53.56 -3.54
C PHE A 111 6.48 -54.35 -2.49
N ASN A 112 5.94 -54.51 -1.29
CA ASN A 112 6.57 -55.13 -0.14
C ASN A 112 6.03 -56.54 0.10
N ALA A 113 6.90 -57.44 0.56
CA ALA A 113 6.46 -58.76 1.00
C ALA A 113 5.47 -58.61 2.19
N PRO A 114 4.37 -59.40 2.25
CA PRO A 114 4.16 -60.70 1.58
C PRO A 114 3.50 -60.70 0.19
N TYR A 115 3.35 -59.57 -0.49
CA TYR A 115 2.66 -59.45 -1.79
C TYR A 115 1.19 -59.91 -1.76
N ASP A 116 0.36 -59.13 -1.07
CA ASP A 116 -1.05 -59.46 -0.81
C ASP A 116 -1.97 -59.17 -2.02
N GLY A 117 -1.42 -58.63 -3.10
CA GLY A 117 -2.14 -58.30 -4.33
C GLY A 117 -2.98 -57.03 -4.21
N GLN A 118 -2.53 -56.03 -3.45
CA GLN A 118 -3.23 -54.74 -3.37
C GLN A 118 -3.37 -54.12 -4.76
N VAL A 119 -4.58 -53.66 -5.04
CA VAL A 119 -4.94 -52.96 -6.27
C VAL A 119 -5.99 -51.91 -5.94
N ILE A 120 -6.07 -50.88 -6.78
CA ILE A 120 -7.24 -50.02 -6.82
C ILE A 120 -8.25 -50.67 -7.78
N PRO A 121 -9.47 -51.02 -7.34
CA PRO A 121 -10.45 -51.68 -8.20
C PRO A 121 -10.78 -50.86 -9.45
N ALA A 122 -11.05 -51.55 -10.56
CA ALA A 122 -11.49 -50.90 -11.79
C ALA A 122 -12.70 -49.98 -11.55
N SER A 123 -12.54 -48.68 -11.85
CA SER A 123 -13.59 -47.67 -11.72
C SER A 123 -13.34 -46.51 -12.68
N ALA A 124 -14.37 -45.71 -12.89
CA ALA A 124 -14.21 -44.34 -13.36
C ALA A 124 -13.83 -43.43 -12.18
N GLU A 125 -13.18 -42.31 -12.48
CA GLU A 125 -12.87 -41.23 -11.54
C GLU A 125 -12.08 -41.66 -10.30
N ILE A 126 -11.16 -42.63 -10.42
CA ILE A 126 -10.26 -43.00 -9.32
C ILE A 126 -9.40 -41.80 -8.97
N HIS A 127 -9.54 -41.25 -7.76
CA HIS A 127 -8.69 -40.15 -7.32
C HIS A 127 -7.30 -40.71 -7.02
N ALA A 128 -6.34 -40.45 -7.90
CA ALA A 128 -5.04 -41.10 -7.87
C ALA A 128 -3.99 -40.30 -7.08
N ALA A 129 -3.95 -38.98 -7.26
CA ALA A 129 -2.97 -38.10 -6.64
C ALA A 129 -3.50 -36.65 -6.54
N ASN A 130 -2.86 -35.86 -5.67
CA ASN A 130 -3.04 -34.42 -5.56
C ASN A 130 -1.78 -33.70 -6.06
N TYR A 131 -1.95 -32.70 -6.92
CA TYR A 131 -0.92 -31.74 -7.29
C TYR A 131 -1.26 -30.39 -6.65
N ASN A 132 -0.48 -29.96 -5.67
CA ASN A 132 -0.76 -28.77 -4.86
C ASN A 132 -0.08 -27.55 -5.47
N TYR A 133 -0.86 -26.56 -5.89
CA TYR A 133 -0.38 -25.37 -6.58
C TYR A 133 -0.64 -24.10 -5.78
N ASN A 134 0.20 -23.10 -6.00
CA ASN A 134 0.05 -21.73 -5.51
C ASN A 134 0.12 -20.75 -6.69
N CYS A 135 -0.69 -19.68 -6.65
CA CYS A 135 -0.59 -18.57 -7.58
C CYS A 135 0.67 -17.74 -7.31
N ASN A 136 1.36 -17.31 -8.37
CA ASN A 136 2.59 -16.54 -8.22
C ASN A 136 2.35 -15.02 -8.07
N SER A 137 1.20 -14.53 -8.54
CA SER A 137 0.85 -13.11 -8.53
C SER A 137 -0.50 -12.90 -7.85
N ALA A 138 -0.52 -12.07 -6.81
CA ALA A 138 -1.77 -11.62 -6.20
C ALA A 138 -2.43 -10.54 -7.07
N VAL A 139 -3.73 -10.71 -7.33
CA VAL A 139 -4.55 -9.73 -8.05
C VAL A 139 -5.68 -9.30 -7.11
N LEU A 140 -5.63 -8.05 -6.66
CA LEU A 140 -6.60 -7.47 -5.74
C LEU A 140 -7.47 -6.45 -6.47
N TYR A 141 -8.72 -6.30 -6.05
CA TYR A 141 -9.64 -5.26 -6.53
C TYR A 141 -10.61 -4.86 -5.43
N PHE A 142 -11.08 -3.62 -5.45
CA PHE A 142 -12.08 -3.16 -4.49
C PHE A 142 -13.45 -3.76 -4.79
N GLU A 143 -14.19 -4.11 -3.74
CA GLU A 143 -15.59 -4.44 -3.89
C GLU A 143 -16.34 -3.28 -4.57
N GLY A 144 -17.17 -3.60 -5.57
CA GLY A 144 -17.85 -2.59 -6.39
C GLY A 144 -17.10 -2.14 -7.67
N ASP A 145 -15.78 -2.31 -7.73
CA ASP A 145 -15.01 -2.05 -8.96
C ASP A 145 -15.20 -3.15 -10.02
N PRO A 146 -14.93 -2.86 -11.32
CA PRO A 146 -14.89 -3.90 -12.35
C PRO A 146 -13.87 -5.00 -12.00
N VAL A 147 -14.36 -6.22 -11.79
CA VAL A 147 -13.54 -7.37 -11.45
C VAL A 147 -12.48 -7.61 -12.55
N PRO A 148 -11.18 -7.62 -12.22
CA PRO A 148 -10.12 -7.98 -13.17
C PRO A 148 -10.36 -9.39 -13.76
N PRO A 149 -9.83 -9.69 -14.95
CA PRO A 149 -9.93 -11.05 -15.48
C PRO A 149 -9.09 -12.02 -14.65
N SER A 150 -9.60 -13.24 -14.42
CA SER A 150 -8.80 -14.32 -13.83
C SER A 150 -7.66 -14.74 -14.75
N GLU A 151 -6.53 -15.11 -14.15
CA GLU A 151 -5.40 -15.69 -14.89
C GLU A 151 -5.51 -17.21 -14.90
N THR A 152 -5.62 -17.80 -16.10
CA THR A 152 -5.74 -19.25 -16.28
C THR A 152 -4.51 -19.79 -16.98
N THR A 153 -3.90 -20.84 -16.43
CA THR A 153 -2.79 -21.58 -17.04
C THR A 153 -3.14 -23.06 -17.25
N ALA A 154 -2.53 -23.67 -18.25
CA ALA A 154 -2.79 -25.06 -18.61
C ALA A 154 -1.99 -26.03 -17.72
N LEU A 155 -2.62 -27.16 -17.40
CA LEU A 155 -1.99 -28.32 -16.76
C LEU A 155 -1.97 -29.44 -17.78
N THR A 156 -0.79 -29.81 -18.27
CA THR A 156 -0.65 -30.71 -19.42
C THR A 156 0.06 -31.99 -19.02
N PHE A 157 -0.53 -33.15 -19.31
CA PHE A 157 0.18 -34.42 -19.14
C PHE A 157 1.29 -34.53 -20.20
N ILE A 158 2.51 -34.81 -19.75
CA ILE A 158 3.68 -34.82 -20.63
C ILE A 158 4.59 -36.02 -20.38
N ASP A 159 5.03 -36.64 -21.46
CA ASP A 159 5.88 -37.83 -21.45
C ASP A 159 7.33 -37.49 -21.77
N GLY A 160 8.27 -38.13 -21.09
CA GLY A 160 9.69 -38.12 -21.45
C GLY A 160 10.43 -36.83 -21.12
N ILE A 161 9.85 -35.95 -20.29
CA ILE A 161 10.45 -34.67 -19.89
C ILE A 161 11.08 -34.75 -18.51
N TYR A 162 10.32 -35.19 -17.51
CA TYR A 162 10.74 -35.19 -16.11
C TYR A 162 11.36 -36.52 -15.68
N GLY A 163 12.28 -36.49 -14.72
CA GLY A 163 12.98 -37.67 -14.20
C GLY A 163 14.29 -38.03 -14.92
N SER A 164 15.10 -38.86 -14.27
CA SER A 164 16.33 -39.43 -14.85
C SER A 164 16.46 -40.91 -14.45
N PRO A 165 16.11 -41.87 -15.33
CA PRO A 165 15.65 -41.68 -16.71
C PRO A 165 14.30 -40.97 -16.78
N ALA A 166 14.04 -40.33 -17.93
CA ALA A 166 12.79 -39.61 -18.14
C ALA A 166 11.58 -40.55 -18.03
N LEU A 167 10.58 -40.11 -17.28
CA LEU A 167 9.36 -40.84 -16.98
C LEU A 167 8.28 -40.55 -18.03
N SER A 168 7.41 -41.51 -18.28
CA SER A 168 6.23 -41.36 -19.13
C SER A 168 5.00 -41.78 -18.36
N ASN A 169 3.88 -41.11 -18.63
CA ASN A 169 2.61 -41.44 -18.02
C ASN A 169 2.21 -42.86 -18.40
N VAL A 170 1.94 -43.68 -17.38
CA VAL A 170 1.58 -45.08 -17.58
C VAL A 170 0.69 -45.54 -16.43
N SER A 171 -0.31 -46.35 -16.74
CA SER A 171 -1.06 -47.13 -15.76
C SER A 171 -0.64 -48.60 -15.86
N VAL A 172 -0.66 -49.34 -14.76
CA VAL A 172 -0.31 -50.76 -14.73
C VAL A 172 -1.55 -51.58 -14.40
N SER A 173 -1.91 -52.50 -15.30
CA SER A 173 -2.99 -53.46 -15.06
C SER A 173 -2.57 -54.86 -15.54
N GLY A 174 -2.85 -55.89 -14.73
CA GLY A 174 -2.48 -57.27 -15.07
C GLY A 174 -0.98 -57.49 -15.34
N GLY A 175 -0.11 -56.69 -14.72
CA GLY A 175 1.34 -56.70 -14.91
C GLY A 175 1.82 -56.09 -16.23
N LEU A 176 0.94 -55.41 -16.98
CA LEU A 176 1.24 -54.79 -18.26
C LEU A 176 1.09 -53.26 -18.18
N SER A 177 1.94 -52.56 -18.92
CA SER A 177 1.83 -51.12 -19.14
C SER A 177 0.63 -50.82 -20.04
N VAL A 178 -0.25 -49.95 -19.55
CA VAL A 178 -1.38 -49.35 -20.27
C VAL A 178 -1.07 -47.87 -20.47
N TRP A 179 -1.10 -47.44 -21.72
CA TRP A 179 -0.86 -46.04 -22.09
C TRP A 179 -2.18 -45.26 -22.02
N PRO A 180 -2.34 -44.35 -21.05
CA PRO A 180 -3.59 -43.65 -20.86
C PRO A 180 -3.84 -42.60 -21.96
N ALA A 181 -5.11 -42.33 -22.26
CA ALA A 181 -5.48 -41.08 -22.92
C ALA A 181 -5.45 -39.91 -21.92
N PHE A 182 -5.13 -38.70 -22.38
CA PHE A 182 -5.03 -37.53 -21.52
C PHE A 182 -6.21 -36.58 -21.70
N ASN A 183 -6.76 -36.13 -20.58
CA ASN A 183 -7.65 -34.98 -20.49
C ASN A 183 -6.96 -33.92 -19.62
N ASP A 184 -6.31 -32.98 -20.28
CA ASP A 184 -5.58 -31.90 -19.62
C ASP A 184 -6.52 -30.99 -18.81
N GLY A 185 -5.96 -30.37 -17.78
CA GLY A 185 -6.66 -29.47 -16.87
C GLY A 185 -6.23 -28.03 -17.01
N THR A 186 -6.78 -27.17 -16.16
CA THR A 186 -6.35 -25.78 -16.01
C THR A 186 -6.30 -25.41 -14.54
N PHE A 187 -5.42 -24.47 -14.21
CA PHE A 187 -5.42 -23.82 -12.91
C PHE A 187 -5.76 -22.35 -13.11
N THR A 188 -6.76 -21.86 -12.40
CA THR A 188 -7.21 -20.46 -12.50
C THR A 188 -6.96 -19.73 -11.19
N CYS A 189 -6.25 -18.61 -11.27
CA CYS A 189 -6.03 -17.68 -10.19
C CYS A 189 -7.07 -16.57 -10.27
N ASP A 190 -8.04 -16.60 -9.36
CA ASP A 190 -9.14 -15.64 -9.30
C ASP A 190 -8.75 -14.38 -8.51
N PRO A 191 -9.07 -13.16 -9.00
CA PRO A 191 -8.84 -11.94 -8.23
C PRO A 191 -9.56 -11.96 -6.89
N VAL A 192 -8.95 -11.36 -5.88
CA VAL A 192 -9.49 -11.30 -4.52
C VAL A 192 -10.07 -9.90 -4.27
N ALA A 193 -11.34 -9.85 -3.89
CA ALA A 193 -11.98 -8.61 -3.49
C ALA A 193 -11.39 -8.15 -2.14
N ILE A 194 -11.11 -6.86 -2.03
CA ILE A 194 -10.84 -6.18 -0.77
C ILE A 194 -12.05 -5.28 -0.46
N PRO A 195 -12.54 -5.23 0.79
CA PRO A 195 -13.63 -4.33 1.16
C PRO A 195 -13.27 -2.90 0.75
N SER A 196 -14.18 -2.22 0.06
CA SER A 196 -14.12 -0.77 -0.11
C SER A 196 -14.81 -0.16 1.10
N GLU A 197 -14.04 0.35 2.05
CA GLU A 197 -14.62 1.18 3.10
C GLU A 197 -14.78 2.60 2.55
N ASP A 198 -15.92 3.24 2.83
CA ASP A 198 -16.18 4.61 2.42
C ASP A 198 -15.68 5.65 3.42
N THR A 199 -14.86 5.20 4.37
CA THR A 199 -14.14 6.07 5.28
C THR A 199 -13.30 7.08 4.48
N ILE A 200 -13.33 8.33 4.91
CA ILE A 200 -12.48 9.39 4.38
C ILE A 200 -11.85 10.11 5.56
N LEU A 201 -10.54 10.32 5.53
CA LEU A 201 -9.83 11.17 6.48
C LEU A 201 -9.36 12.47 5.83
N TRP A 202 -9.33 13.54 6.61
CA TRP A 202 -8.72 14.81 6.24
C TRP A 202 -7.75 15.28 7.32
N MET A 203 -6.66 15.89 6.87
CA MET A 203 -5.94 16.88 7.66
C MET A 203 -6.31 18.26 7.15
N GLU A 204 -6.42 19.23 8.04
CA GLU A 204 -6.59 20.63 7.67
C GLU A 204 -5.78 21.52 8.59
N THR A 205 -5.13 22.52 8.01
CA THR A 205 -4.39 23.55 8.74
C THR A 205 -5.22 24.82 8.82
N GLU A 206 -5.24 25.46 9.99
CA GLU A 206 -5.97 26.71 10.23
C GLU A 206 -5.08 27.70 10.99
N PHE A 207 -4.95 28.91 10.43
CA PHE A 207 -4.20 30.04 10.99
C PHE A 207 -5.10 31.29 11.04
N ASP A 208 -4.95 32.13 12.07
CA ASP A 208 -5.61 33.44 12.25
C ASP A 208 -7.13 33.57 12.00
N ASN A 209 -7.93 32.60 12.45
CA ASN A 209 -9.42 32.68 12.49
C ASN A 209 -10.09 33.15 11.17
N SER A 210 -9.38 33.08 10.04
CA SER A 210 -9.81 33.52 8.72
C SER A 210 -9.45 32.44 7.71
N GLU A 211 -10.34 32.22 6.73
CA GLU A 211 -10.33 31.04 5.85
C GLU A 211 -8.98 30.88 5.10
N GLY A 212 -8.17 29.89 5.48
CA GLY A 212 -7.00 29.50 4.70
C GLY A 212 -5.92 28.74 5.46
N ASN A 213 -4.89 28.35 4.72
CA ASN A 213 -3.69 27.67 5.21
C ASN A 213 -2.43 28.56 5.12
N ALA A 214 -2.61 29.87 4.98
CA ALA A 214 -1.52 30.82 4.86
C ALA A 214 -0.98 31.18 6.26
N ALA A 215 0.35 31.21 6.40
CA ALA A 215 1.00 31.55 7.66
C ALA A 215 2.32 32.26 7.44
N PHE A 216 2.77 33.02 8.43
CA PHE A 216 4.09 33.68 8.45
C PHE A 216 5.06 32.95 9.39
N HIS A 217 6.36 33.27 9.29
CA HIS A 217 7.39 32.68 10.13
C HIS A 217 7.10 32.87 11.62
N GLY A 218 7.27 31.82 12.41
CA GLY A 218 7.01 31.80 13.85
C GLY A 218 5.53 31.76 14.23
N GLN A 219 4.60 31.82 13.28
CA GLN A 219 3.18 31.72 13.56
C GLN A 219 2.78 30.28 13.92
N THR A 220 1.98 30.14 14.97
CA THR A 220 1.40 28.85 15.38
C THR A 220 -0.09 28.80 15.04
N GLY A 221 -0.48 27.79 14.27
CA GLY A 221 -1.87 27.45 13.95
C GLY A 221 -2.26 26.07 14.46
N SER A 222 -3.38 25.54 13.95
CA SER A 222 -3.90 24.22 14.28
C SER A 222 -3.81 23.28 13.08
N LEU A 223 -3.41 22.02 13.31
CA LEU A 223 -3.51 20.90 12.40
C LEU A 223 -4.62 19.96 12.91
N CYS A 224 -5.78 20.01 12.28
CA CYS A 224 -6.98 19.30 12.70
C CYS A 224 -7.28 18.08 11.83
N PHE A 225 -7.75 17.01 12.46
CA PHE A 225 -8.05 15.74 11.82
C PHE A 225 -9.55 15.50 11.80
N TYR A 226 -10.09 15.11 10.64
CA TYR A 226 -11.51 14.81 10.47
C TYR A 226 -11.71 13.43 9.86
N TYR A 227 -12.85 12.80 10.17
CA TYR A 227 -13.31 11.63 9.42
C TYR A 227 -14.74 11.79 8.92
N ALA A 228 -15.06 11.03 7.88
CA ALA A 228 -16.40 10.71 7.44
C ALA A 228 -16.47 9.23 7.13
N ASP A 229 -17.62 8.65 7.41
CA ASP A 229 -17.94 7.24 7.16
C ASP A 229 -19.46 7.12 7.14
N ALA A 230 -20.05 6.56 6.09
CA ALA A 230 -21.49 6.64 5.92
C ALA A 230 -22.24 5.56 6.70
N ASP A 231 -21.65 4.38 6.87
CA ASP A 231 -22.36 3.20 7.35
C ASP A 231 -21.56 2.29 8.28
N ASP A 232 -20.38 2.70 8.73
CA ASP A 232 -19.60 2.01 9.75
C ASP A 232 -19.35 2.80 11.03
N ASN A 233 -19.30 2.05 12.14
CA ASN A 233 -18.91 2.59 13.44
C ASN A 233 -17.45 2.24 13.71
N ILE A 234 -16.62 3.24 14.01
CA ILE A 234 -15.17 3.07 14.13
C ILE A 234 -14.79 2.85 15.60
N GLN A 235 -14.10 1.76 15.92
CA GLN A 235 -13.64 1.45 17.29
C GLN A 235 -12.37 2.22 17.69
N GLY A 236 -11.60 2.67 16.70
CA GLY A 236 -10.37 3.43 16.88
C GLY A 236 -9.58 3.52 15.58
N MET A 237 -8.44 4.17 15.63
CA MET A 237 -7.57 4.32 14.46
C MET A 237 -6.12 4.59 14.86
N THR A 238 -5.23 4.36 13.91
CA THR A 238 -3.86 4.87 13.89
C THR A 238 -3.75 5.79 12.69
N MET A 239 -3.39 7.04 12.94
CA MET A 239 -3.16 8.11 11.98
C MET A 239 -1.66 8.34 11.90
N THR A 240 -1.09 8.21 10.70
CA THR A 240 0.34 8.39 10.45
C THR A 240 0.56 9.39 9.32
N GLY A 241 1.35 10.42 9.59
CA GLY A 241 1.64 11.51 8.67
C GLY A 241 3.13 11.85 8.61
N CYS A 242 3.54 12.43 7.48
CA CYS A 242 4.88 12.90 7.20
C CYS A 242 4.75 14.37 6.82
N TYR A 243 5.56 15.25 7.41
CA TYR A 243 5.48 16.68 7.18
C TYR A 243 6.82 17.27 6.80
N ASP A 244 6.78 18.43 6.14
CA ASP A 244 7.99 19.22 5.89
C ASP A 244 8.60 19.66 7.22
N CYS A 245 9.90 19.43 7.40
CA CYS A 245 10.64 19.73 8.61
C CYS A 245 10.92 21.23 8.81
N ASP A 246 10.46 22.08 7.87
CA ASP A 246 10.31 23.51 8.07
C ASP A 246 9.03 23.88 8.87
N LEU A 247 8.31 22.88 9.37
CA LEU A 247 7.21 23.02 10.32
C LEU A 247 7.56 22.30 11.62
N THR A 248 7.25 22.91 12.76
CA THR A 248 7.27 22.24 14.07
C THR A 248 5.86 21.83 14.48
N VAL A 249 5.59 20.53 14.64
CA VAL A 249 4.30 20.02 15.15
C VAL A 249 4.34 19.80 16.67
N GLY A 250 3.30 20.24 17.37
CA GLY A 250 3.17 20.03 18.82
C GLY A 250 2.72 18.61 19.18
N SER A 251 3.05 18.16 20.39
CA SER A 251 2.67 16.82 20.88
C SER A 251 1.45 16.81 21.82
N ASP A 252 0.95 17.99 22.20
CA ASP A 252 -0.24 18.13 23.01
C ASP A 252 -1.49 18.03 22.13
N TRP A 253 -2.33 17.03 22.38
CA TRP A 253 -3.57 16.81 21.64
C TRP A 253 -4.72 17.67 22.18
N ASP A 254 -5.32 18.46 21.31
CA ASP A 254 -6.53 19.24 21.60
C ASP A 254 -7.80 18.47 21.21
N TRP A 255 -8.68 18.32 22.19
CA TRP A 255 -9.94 17.60 22.09
C TRP A 255 -11.13 18.52 21.78
N ASN A 256 -10.98 19.83 21.94
CA ASN A 256 -12.10 20.76 22.06
C ASN A 256 -13.04 20.70 20.86
N GLY A 257 -14.28 20.27 21.10
CA GLY A 257 -15.32 20.19 20.06
C GLY A 257 -15.21 18.95 19.16
N SER A 258 -14.35 17.98 19.49
CA SER A 258 -14.21 16.73 18.77
C SER A 258 -15.25 15.68 19.20
N ILE A 259 -15.57 14.76 18.29
CA ILE A 259 -16.47 13.64 18.56
C ILE A 259 -15.91 12.65 19.58
N VAL A 260 -14.60 12.48 19.63
CA VAL A 260 -13.92 11.57 20.56
C VAL A 260 -13.85 12.16 21.98
N GLU A 261 -13.93 13.49 22.14
CA GLU A 261 -14.17 14.15 23.43
C GLU A 261 -15.55 13.78 23.98
N GLU A 262 -16.58 13.85 23.13
CA GLU A 262 -17.97 13.56 23.51
C GLU A 262 -18.17 12.08 23.88
N ILE A 263 -17.55 11.16 23.13
CA ILE A 263 -17.62 9.73 23.39
C ILE A 263 -16.82 9.34 24.63
N GLY A 264 -15.63 9.95 24.81
CA GLY A 264 -14.71 9.62 25.89
C GLY A 264 -13.70 8.55 25.47
N VAL A 265 -12.66 8.96 24.75
CA VAL A 265 -11.53 8.09 24.40
C VAL A 265 -10.85 7.48 25.63
N GLU A 266 -10.51 6.19 25.56
CA GLU A 266 -9.90 5.46 26.68
C GLU A 266 -8.39 5.22 26.50
N TYR A 267 -7.92 5.28 25.26
CA TYR A 267 -6.49 5.23 24.94
C TYR A 267 -6.15 6.26 23.88
N LEU A 268 -5.14 7.09 24.15
CA LEU A 268 -4.50 7.99 23.20
C LEU A 268 -2.99 7.78 23.27
N ALA A 269 -2.34 7.73 22.12
CA ALA A 269 -0.90 7.90 21.98
C ALA A 269 -0.63 8.92 20.89
N VAL A 270 0.16 9.95 21.21
CA VAL A 270 0.70 10.91 20.24
C VAL A 270 2.22 10.78 20.27
N GLN A 271 2.82 10.67 19.09
CA GLN A 271 4.26 10.71 18.90
C GLN A 271 4.55 11.69 17.78
N ILE A 272 5.41 12.66 18.07
CA ILE A 272 5.92 13.59 17.07
C ILE A 272 7.41 13.34 16.97
N ASP A 273 7.84 13.00 15.77
CA ASP A 273 9.24 13.05 15.37
C ASP A 273 9.47 14.31 14.55
N ASP A 274 10.28 15.20 15.09
CA ASP A 274 10.59 16.52 14.53
C ASP A 274 12.11 16.61 14.20
N ASP A 275 12.76 15.45 14.05
CA ASP A 275 14.19 15.35 13.78
C ASP A 275 14.44 14.72 12.41
N ALA A 276 14.65 15.55 11.39
CA ALA A 276 15.01 15.09 10.05
C ALA A 276 16.33 14.29 9.97
N SER A 277 17.13 14.24 11.04
CA SER A 277 18.53 13.79 11.01
C SER A 277 18.76 12.31 11.33
N ASP A 278 17.73 11.58 11.74
CA ASP A 278 17.80 10.16 12.09
C ASP A 278 17.51 9.20 10.92
N GLY A 279 16.96 9.72 9.83
CA GLY A 279 16.97 9.10 8.50
C GLY A 279 15.60 8.68 7.94
N ASP A 280 14.51 9.00 8.62
CA ASP A 280 13.13 8.79 8.15
C ASP A 280 12.30 10.08 8.07
N GLY A 281 12.81 11.21 8.57
CA GLY A 281 12.25 12.54 8.33
C GLY A 281 11.29 12.97 9.43
N CYS A 282 10.54 14.05 9.22
CA CYS A 282 9.59 14.51 10.24
C CYS A 282 8.25 13.78 10.11
N GLU A 283 7.84 13.16 11.21
CA GLU A 283 6.76 12.18 11.26
C GLU A 283 5.81 12.45 12.42
N LEU A 284 4.52 12.23 12.23
CA LEU A 284 3.54 12.27 13.29
C LEU A 284 2.74 10.97 13.34
N VAL A 285 2.48 10.51 14.56
CA VAL A 285 1.67 9.33 14.85
C VAL A 285 0.65 9.70 15.91
N VAL A 286 -0.62 9.47 15.61
CA VAL A 286 -1.71 9.60 16.57
C VAL A 286 -2.51 8.31 16.54
N ALA A 287 -2.65 7.65 17.68
CA ALA A 287 -3.43 6.43 17.79
C ALA A 287 -4.44 6.55 18.93
N PHE A 288 -5.68 6.11 18.69
CA PHE A 288 -6.68 6.04 19.73
C PHE A 288 -7.57 4.81 19.65
N LEU A 289 -8.10 4.42 20.81
CA LEU A 289 -9.11 3.39 20.99
C LEU A 289 -10.17 3.90 21.96
N LEU A 290 -11.43 3.66 21.62
CA LEU A 290 -12.56 4.16 22.41
C LEU A 290 -12.93 3.26 23.58
N ASP A 291 -12.94 1.93 23.40
CA ASP A 291 -13.35 0.96 24.44
C ASP A 291 -12.19 0.02 24.80
N ALA A 292 -11.13 0.60 25.37
CA ALA A 292 -9.86 -0.07 25.68
C ALA A 292 -9.76 -0.57 27.13
N LEU A 293 -10.60 -0.09 28.04
CA LEU A 293 -10.54 -0.33 29.48
C LEU A 293 -11.84 -0.97 30.00
N PRO A 294 -11.77 -1.87 31.00
CA PRO A 294 -12.98 -2.43 31.61
C PRO A 294 -13.78 -1.37 32.42
N PRO A 295 -15.12 -1.43 32.41
CA PRO A 295 -15.96 -2.36 31.67
C PRO A 295 -16.08 -1.99 30.19
N PHE A 296 -16.02 -2.97 29.31
CA PHE A 296 -16.19 -2.77 27.86
C PHE A 296 -17.66 -2.47 27.53
N GLU A 297 -17.97 -1.23 27.15
CA GLU A 297 -19.32 -0.76 26.87
C GLU A 297 -19.63 -0.67 25.36
N GLY A 298 -18.66 -0.98 24.50
CA GLY A 298 -18.80 -0.98 23.05
C GLY A 298 -18.82 0.43 22.45
N GLN A 299 -18.08 1.37 23.04
CA GLN A 299 -17.98 2.74 22.55
C GLN A 299 -17.30 2.77 21.18
N THR A 300 -17.91 3.50 20.25
CA THR A 300 -17.45 3.65 18.87
C THR A 300 -17.72 5.07 18.39
N MET A 301 -16.94 5.53 17.42
CA MET A 301 -17.26 6.75 16.69
C MET A 301 -18.44 6.45 15.76
N PRO A 302 -19.44 7.33 15.71
CA PRO A 302 -20.68 7.09 14.99
C PRO A 302 -20.51 7.22 13.48
N GLN A 303 -21.43 6.60 12.76
CA GLN A 303 -21.65 6.87 11.34
C GLN A 303 -22.01 8.35 11.11
N THR A 304 -21.41 8.97 10.10
CA THR A 304 -21.64 10.39 9.78
C THR A 304 -22.96 10.65 9.04
N ALA A 305 -23.45 9.67 8.27
CA ALA A 305 -24.73 9.79 7.56
C ALA A 305 -25.91 9.98 8.52
N ASP A 306 -25.89 9.30 9.67
CA ASP A 306 -26.93 9.39 10.71
C ASP A 306 -26.99 10.79 11.35
N LEU A 307 -25.87 11.50 11.35
CA LEU A 307 -25.74 12.82 11.97
C LEU A 307 -26.01 13.97 10.99
N ASN A 308 -26.15 13.68 9.68
CA ASN A 308 -26.13 14.67 8.60
C ASN A 308 -24.92 15.62 8.69
N ALA A 309 -23.85 15.17 9.35
CA ALA A 309 -22.58 15.85 9.43
C ALA A 309 -21.77 15.39 8.22
N GLY A 310 -21.30 16.30 7.37
CA GLY A 310 -20.48 15.91 6.22
C GLY A 310 -19.17 15.24 6.65
N ARG A 311 -18.64 15.61 7.81
CA ARG A 311 -17.48 15.05 8.50
C ARG A 311 -17.51 15.44 9.97
N LEU A 312 -16.76 14.75 10.81
CA LEU A 312 -16.63 15.02 12.25
C LEU A 312 -15.17 15.26 12.64
N LEU A 313 -14.96 16.23 13.53
CA LEU A 313 -13.64 16.53 14.09
C LEU A 313 -13.20 15.43 15.04
N ILE A 314 -11.98 14.92 14.86
CA ILE A 314 -11.32 13.96 15.75
C ILE A 314 -10.48 14.70 16.80
N GLY A 315 -9.83 15.80 16.42
CA GLY A 315 -9.02 16.61 17.32
C GLY A 315 -7.91 17.31 16.54
N CYS A 316 -7.10 18.08 17.24
CA CYS A 316 -6.06 18.90 16.62
C CYS A 316 -4.72 18.82 17.36
N LEU A 317 -3.65 19.13 16.63
CA LEU A 317 -2.31 19.43 17.15
C LEU A 317 -1.98 20.89 16.82
N SER A 318 -1.05 21.50 17.55
CA SER A 318 -0.48 22.77 17.10
C SER A 318 0.53 22.54 15.97
N VAL A 319 0.63 23.47 15.02
CA VAL A 319 1.67 23.48 13.98
C VAL A 319 2.26 24.88 13.90
N THR A 320 3.58 25.00 13.89
CA THR A 320 4.30 26.28 13.83
C THR A 320 5.16 26.31 12.56
N VAL A 321 5.19 27.45 11.88
CA VAL A 321 6.10 27.66 10.75
C VAL A 321 7.47 28.06 11.27
N ASP A 322 8.51 27.32 10.89
CA ASP A 322 9.87 27.62 11.31
C ASP A 322 10.49 28.76 10.49
N ASP A 323 11.46 29.46 11.06
CA ASP A 323 12.22 30.52 10.37
C ASP A 323 13.01 30.01 9.14
N SER A 324 13.20 28.68 9.01
CA SER A 324 13.85 28.07 7.86
C SER A 324 12.93 27.91 6.65
N ALA A 325 11.60 28.01 6.85
CA ALA A 325 10.62 27.74 5.82
C ALA A 325 10.76 28.72 4.65
N GLU A 326 10.83 28.20 3.43
CA GLU A 326 10.83 29.05 2.24
C GLU A 326 9.46 29.71 2.03
N CYS A 327 9.45 31.03 1.84
CA CYS A 327 8.23 31.78 1.54
C CYS A 327 7.73 31.55 0.12
N ASP A 328 6.44 31.75 -0.09
CA ASP A 328 5.71 31.42 -1.32
C ASP A 328 5.81 29.92 -1.70
N VAL A 329 6.19 29.07 -0.75
CA VAL A 329 6.28 27.61 -0.89
C VAL A 329 5.30 26.94 0.07
N ALA A 330 4.65 25.89 -0.42
CA ALA A 330 3.79 25.04 0.37
C ALA A 330 4.65 24.07 1.19
N GLN A 331 4.49 24.10 2.51
CA GLN A 331 5.04 23.13 3.44
C GLN A 331 4.04 21.98 3.55
N GLU A 332 4.36 20.85 2.92
CA GLU A 332 3.41 19.74 2.73
C GLU A 332 3.27 18.88 4.00
N ILE A 333 2.04 18.45 4.30
CA ILE A 333 1.70 17.53 5.38
C ILE A 333 0.88 16.40 4.78
N ASN A 334 1.51 15.24 4.60
CA ASN A 334 0.93 14.12 3.85
C ASN A 334 0.65 12.92 4.75
N TRP A 335 -0.42 12.19 4.45
CA TRP A 335 -0.65 10.87 5.01
C TRP A 335 0.39 9.89 4.46
N CYS A 336 1.14 9.23 5.35
CA CYS A 336 2.18 8.28 4.95
C CYS A 336 2.13 7.00 5.78
N ASN A 337 2.64 5.91 5.22
CA ASN A 337 2.60 4.58 5.82
C ASN A 337 4.02 4.03 5.96
N GLY A 338 4.21 3.11 6.90
CA GLY A 338 5.50 2.45 7.10
C GLY A 338 6.50 3.27 7.93
N ILE A 339 6.01 4.29 8.64
CA ILE A 339 6.77 5.20 9.50
C ILE A 339 6.89 4.66 10.93
N ASN A 340 7.88 5.08 11.71
CA ASN A 340 8.13 4.56 13.07
C ASN A 340 7.86 5.59 14.18
N GLY A 341 7.69 6.87 13.83
CA GLY A 341 7.72 7.99 14.76
C GLY A 341 8.93 7.89 15.70
N THR A 342 8.76 8.29 16.96
CA THR A 342 9.81 8.15 17.99
C THR A 342 10.15 6.68 18.40
N GLY A 343 9.55 5.69 17.73
CA GLY A 343 9.58 4.28 18.07
C GLY A 343 10.57 3.44 17.26
N SER A 344 10.24 2.15 17.09
CA SER A 344 11.06 1.21 16.29
C SER A 344 10.21 0.23 15.49
N VAL A 345 8.89 0.43 15.49
CA VAL A 345 7.91 -0.42 14.83
C VAL A 345 7.24 0.40 13.76
N ASN A 346 7.22 -0.11 12.53
CA ASN A 346 6.54 0.57 11.44
C ASN A 346 5.03 0.52 11.64
N LEU A 347 4.41 1.69 11.58
CA LEU A 347 3.00 1.94 11.73
C LEU A 347 2.40 2.35 10.39
N TYR A 348 1.10 2.16 10.29
CA TYR A 348 0.33 2.39 9.07
C TYR A 348 -0.95 3.12 9.47
N ASN A 349 -1.49 3.90 8.54
CA ASN A 349 -2.83 4.41 8.64
C ASN A 349 -3.80 3.24 8.71
N ASN A 350 -4.50 3.11 9.84
CA ASN A 350 -5.46 2.05 10.11
C ASN A 350 -6.72 2.64 10.71
N VAL A 351 -7.88 2.21 10.21
CA VAL A 351 -9.17 2.39 10.87
C VAL A 351 -9.64 1.02 11.34
N VAL A 352 -10.21 0.96 12.54
CA VAL A 352 -10.72 -0.29 13.13
C VAL A 352 -12.25 -0.31 12.98
N ILE A 353 -12.74 -1.20 12.12
CA ILE A 353 -14.17 -1.44 11.84
C ILE A 353 -14.43 -2.93 12.04
N GLU A 354 -15.51 -3.28 12.73
CA GLU A 354 -15.83 -4.68 13.10
C GLU A 354 -14.64 -5.52 13.62
N PHE A 355 -13.73 -4.91 14.39
CA PHE A 355 -12.48 -5.54 14.87
C PHE A 355 -11.47 -5.95 13.78
N GLN A 356 -11.63 -5.43 12.57
CA GLN A 356 -10.69 -5.60 11.46
C GLN A 356 -9.88 -4.32 11.27
N SER A 357 -8.62 -4.48 10.85
CA SER A 357 -7.77 -3.37 10.46
C SER A 357 -7.99 -3.06 8.98
N ILE A 358 -8.62 -1.92 8.73
CA ILE A 358 -8.80 -1.36 7.39
C ILE A 358 -7.67 -0.37 7.15
N GLN A 359 -7.00 -0.45 5.99
CA GLN A 359 -5.89 0.44 5.62
C GLN A 359 -6.12 1.17 4.30
N ILE A 360 -7.20 0.83 3.60
CA ILE A 360 -7.46 1.32 2.26
C ILE A 360 -8.79 2.05 2.24
N TYR A 361 -8.67 3.37 2.27
CA TYR A 361 -9.75 4.34 2.36
C TYR A 361 -9.18 5.69 1.91
N GLU A 362 -10.06 6.65 1.61
CA GLU A 362 -9.64 7.96 1.09
C GLU A 362 -8.96 8.79 2.19
N ARG A 363 -7.89 9.49 1.82
CA ARG A 363 -7.10 10.35 2.70
C ARG A 363 -6.75 11.62 1.94
N ASN A 364 -7.11 12.75 2.51
CA ASN A 364 -6.86 14.07 1.96
C ASN A 364 -5.75 14.74 2.76
N ASP A 365 -4.63 14.99 2.09
CA ASP A 365 -3.45 15.69 2.61
C ASP A 365 -3.74 17.18 2.83
N THR A 366 -2.81 17.89 3.48
CA THR A 366 -2.88 19.35 3.65
C THR A 366 -1.49 19.96 3.51
N SER A 367 -1.41 21.29 3.54
CA SER A 367 -0.14 22.01 3.55
C SER A 367 -0.28 23.34 4.26
N VAL A 368 0.85 23.97 4.60
CA VAL A 368 0.91 25.36 5.09
C VAL A 368 1.56 26.20 4.00
N MET A 369 0.87 27.24 3.52
CA MET A 369 1.44 28.20 2.57
C MET A 369 2.17 29.29 3.34
N VAL A 370 3.49 29.33 3.25
CA VAL A 370 4.26 30.40 3.91
C VAL A 370 4.13 31.67 3.09
N VAL A 371 3.60 32.73 3.69
CA VAL A 371 3.42 34.04 3.07
C VAL A 371 4.30 35.08 3.76
N PRO A 372 4.81 36.09 3.02
CA PRO A 372 5.53 37.20 3.63
C PRO A 372 4.67 37.97 4.63
N GLU A 373 5.24 38.23 5.81
CA GLU A 373 4.74 39.21 6.76
C GLU A 373 5.49 40.52 6.55
N GLU A 374 4.74 41.60 6.44
CA GLU A 374 5.27 42.95 6.33
C GLU A 374 5.90 43.37 7.66
N ILE A 375 7.16 43.82 7.63
CA ILE A 375 7.91 44.22 8.82
C ILE A 375 8.44 45.65 8.68
N PHE A 376 8.56 46.36 9.78
CA PHE A 376 8.99 47.76 9.76
C PHE A 376 9.72 48.19 11.03
N GLN A 377 10.45 49.30 10.96
CA GLN A 377 10.95 50.02 12.13
C GLN A 377 9.91 51.04 12.62
N ARG A 378 9.40 50.86 13.84
CA ARG A 378 8.45 51.83 14.43
C ARG A 378 9.16 53.15 14.69
N GLY A 379 8.82 54.17 13.91
CA GLY A 379 9.49 55.46 13.89
C GLY A 379 10.09 55.83 12.54
N ASP A 380 10.39 54.87 11.66
CA ASP A 380 10.89 55.12 10.31
C ASP A 380 9.72 55.34 9.33
N CYS A 381 9.22 56.57 9.30
CA CYS A 381 8.07 56.94 8.50
C CYS A 381 8.42 57.19 7.03
N ASN A 382 9.70 57.30 6.68
CA ASN A 382 10.14 57.47 5.30
C ASN A 382 10.91 56.28 4.71
N SER A 383 10.89 55.13 5.39
CA SER A 383 11.44 53.86 4.89
C SER A 383 12.88 54.04 4.39
N ASP A 384 13.75 54.61 5.23
CA ASP A 384 15.18 54.78 4.92
C ASP A 384 16.13 54.10 5.92
N ASP A 385 15.60 53.11 6.65
CA ASP A 385 16.23 52.29 7.69
C ASP A 385 16.79 53.10 8.87
N GLN A 386 16.28 54.32 9.07
CA GLN A 386 16.78 55.23 10.09
C GLN A 386 15.66 56.02 10.73
N THR A 387 15.36 55.73 12.00
CA THR A 387 14.48 56.59 12.79
C THR A 387 15.20 57.88 13.26
N ASP A 388 14.95 59.00 12.58
CA ASP A 388 15.50 60.32 12.89
C ASP A 388 14.51 61.52 12.74
N LEU A 389 15.05 62.72 12.52
CA LEU A 389 14.26 63.95 12.38
C LEU A 389 13.45 63.99 11.07
N ALA A 390 13.92 63.29 10.02
CA ALA A 390 13.25 63.18 8.73
C ALA A 390 11.87 62.57 8.89
N ASP A 391 11.72 61.51 9.70
CA ASP A 391 10.46 60.83 9.92
C ASP A 391 9.39 61.71 10.54
N ALA A 392 9.78 62.49 11.55
CA ALA A 392 8.87 63.46 12.16
C ALA A 392 8.40 64.50 11.14
N ALA A 393 9.25 64.87 10.16
CA ALA A 393 8.86 65.75 9.07
C ALA A 393 7.98 65.02 8.04
N SER A 394 8.22 63.75 7.77
CA SER A 394 7.45 62.88 6.88
C SER A 394 6.02 62.69 7.38
N ILE A 395 5.82 62.42 8.67
CA ILE A 395 4.50 62.38 9.32
C ILE A 395 3.77 63.72 9.11
N LEU A 396 4.41 64.85 9.43
CA LEU A 396 3.78 66.18 9.26
C LEU A 396 3.49 66.51 7.77
N ALA A 397 4.36 66.09 6.85
CA ALA A 397 4.21 66.30 5.42
C ALA A 397 3.11 65.43 4.81
N ASN A 398 2.83 64.27 5.40
CA ASN A 398 1.68 63.45 5.06
C ASN A 398 0.38 64.11 5.56
N GLN A 399 0.35 64.52 6.84
CA GLN A 399 -0.84 65.09 7.47
C GLN A 399 -1.27 66.45 6.90
N PHE A 400 -0.31 67.28 6.46
CA PHE A 400 -0.57 68.64 5.95
C PHE A 400 -0.16 68.88 4.50
N GLY A 401 0.30 67.84 3.80
CA GLY A 401 0.80 67.92 2.44
C GLY A 401 0.35 66.72 1.61
N ASN A 402 1.24 66.26 0.73
CA ASN A 402 1.00 65.15 -0.18
C ASN A 402 2.14 64.12 -0.10
N TYR A 403 2.78 63.98 1.07
CA TYR A 403 3.77 62.92 1.26
C TYR A 403 3.05 61.58 1.37
N GLU A 404 3.43 60.64 0.52
CA GLU A 404 2.89 59.27 0.52
C GLU A 404 3.66 58.46 1.57
N ILE A 405 2.91 57.81 2.45
CA ILE A 405 3.46 56.91 3.47
C ILE A 405 3.23 55.49 2.97
N LEU A 406 4.28 54.68 3.00
CA LEU A 406 4.27 53.28 2.57
C LEU A 406 3.75 52.36 3.69
N CYS A 407 4.19 52.59 4.92
CA CYS A 407 3.74 51.86 6.10
C CYS A 407 3.15 52.82 7.14
N SER A 408 1.84 52.74 7.38
CA SER A 408 1.17 53.62 8.34
C SER A 408 1.57 53.28 9.78
N ASP A 409 1.85 52.01 10.05
CA ASP A 409 2.21 51.50 11.38
C ASP A 409 3.62 51.96 11.80
N ALA A 410 4.55 52.09 10.84
CA ALA A 410 5.86 52.71 11.06
C ALA A 410 5.74 54.19 11.47
N CYS A 411 4.74 54.89 10.95
CA CYS A 411 4.47 56.28 11.25
C CYS A 411 3.61 56.50 12.51
N ASP A 412 2.84 55.50 12.96
CA ASP A 412 2.17 55.49 14.26
C ASP A 412 3.18 55.15 15.36
N THR A 413 4.03 56.14 15.64
CA THR A 413 5.14 55.99 16.57
C THR A 413 4.71 55.81 18.02
N ASN A 414 3.46 56.18 18.33
CA ASN A 414 2.91 56.14 19.67
C ASN A 414 1.97 54.95 19.92
N ASP A 415 1.70 54.18 18.87
CA ASP A 415 1.01 52.89 18.90
C ASP A 415 -0.43 53.02 19.43
N ASP A 416 -1.14 54.06 18.98
CA ASP A 416 -2.53 54.33 19.38
C ASP A 416 -3.58 54.04 18.29
N GLY A 417 -3.14 53.43 17.18
CA GLY A 417 -3.93 53.07 16.00
C GLY A 417 -4.40 54.28 15.19
N LEU A 418 -3.77 55.45 15.38
CA LEU A 418 -4.20 56.73 14.82
C LEU A 418 -3.03 57.58 14.35
N LEU A 419 -2.66 57.45 13.08
CA LEU A 419 -1.66 58.32 12.47
C LEU A 419 -2.06 59.81 12.44
N ASN A 420 -1.42 60.65 13.26
CA ASN A 420 -1.66 62.09 13.35
C ASN A 420 -0.43 62.90 13.84
N MET A 421 -0.63 64.16 14.29
CA MET A 421 0.47 65.00 14.80
C MET A 421 1.05 64.53 16.13
N ALA A 422 0.29 63.73 16.90
CA ALA A 422 0.74 63.16 18.16
C ALA A 422 2.00 62.32 17.94
N ASP A 423 2.08 61.59 16.83
CA ASP A 423 3.21 60.75 16.46
C ASP A 423 4.49 61.55 16.26
N SER A 424 4.41 62.64 15.48
CA SER A 424 5.57 63.52 15.31
C SER A 424 6.05 64.11 16.65
N VAL A 425 5.11 64.44 17.56
CA VAL A 425 5.45 64.94 18.90
C VAL A 425 6.06 63.84 19.77
N PHE A 426 5.53 62.62 19.71
CA PHE A 426 6.02 61.46 20.42
C PHE A 426 7.46 61.14 19.99
N LEU A 427 7.68 60.99 18.68
CA LEU A 427 8.98 60.72 18.08
C LEU A 427 10.04 61.77 18.44
N LEU A 428 9.72 63.07 18.30
CA LEU A 428 10.65 64.15 18.67
C LEU A 428 10.96 64.20 20.17
N ASN A 429 10.01 63.82 21.03
CA ASN A 429 10.25 63.75 22.47
C ASN A 429 11.18 62.58 22.81
N TRP A 430 11.05 61.44 22.15
CA TRP A 430 12.00 60.34 22.28
C TRP A 430 13.41 60.76 21.81
N LEU A 431 13.55 61.25 20.58
CA LEU A 431 14.83 61.65 19.97
C LEU A 431 15.60 62.69 20.80
N PHE A 432 14.92 63.71 21.33
CA PHE A 432 15.61 64.89 21.89
C PHE A 432 15.31 65.21 23.36
N LYS A 433 14.31 64.56 23.98
CA LYS A 433 13.89 64.87 25.36
C LYS A 433 13.88 63.67 26.28
N PHE A 434 14.55 62.58 25.92
CA PHE A 434 14.59 61.35 26.71
C PHE A 434 13.17 60.81 27.00
N GLY A 435 12.29 60.90 26.00
CA GLY A 435 10.96 60.29 26.04
C GLY A 435 11.00 58.76 26.05
N ILE A 436 9.83 58.14 26.16
CA ILE A 436 9.70 56.68 26.06
C ILE A 436 10.04 56.26 24.62
N SER A 437 10.75 55.15 24.46
CA SER A 437 11.03 54.57 23.15
C SER A 437 9.75 54.09 22.47
N PRO A 438 9.62 54.22 21.13
CA PRO A 438 8.57 53.53 20.40
C PRO A 438 8.46 52.07 20.85
N ALA A 439 7.22 51.59 20.97
CA ALA A 439 6.92 50.20 21.29
C ALA A 439 7.46 49.27 20.19
N ALA A 440 7.48 47.95 20.44
CA ALA A 440 7.87 46.97 19.43
C ALA A 440 7.05 47.19 18.12
N PRO A 441 7.64 46.99 16.92
CA PRO A 441 9.00 46.48 16.64
C PRO A 441 10.14 47.42 17.06
N GLY A 442 9.83 48.70 17.24
CA GLY A 442 10.75 49.70 17.79
C GLY A 442 11.66 50.34 16.73
N PRO A 443 12.50 51.31 17.13
CA PRO A 443 13.16 52.20 16.17
C PRO A 443 14.54 51.71 15.71
N TYR A 444 14.85 50.42 15.89
CA TYR A 444 16.21 49.90 15.69
C TYR A 444 16.29 48.62 14.87
N SER A 445 15.17 47.91 14.72
CA SER A 445 15.12 46.63 14.04
C SER A 445 13.72 46.47 13.51
N ASP A 446 13.62 45.91 12.30
CA ASP A 446 12.35 45.61 11.70
C ASP A 446 11.67 44.45 12.43
N GLY A 447 10.36 44.50 12.46
CA GLY A 447 9.52 43.41 12.94
C GLY A 447 8.06 43.69 12.64
N ALA A 448 7.23 42.67 12.85
CA ALA A 448 5.79 42.78 12.70
C ALA A 448 5.18 43.71 13.76
N ASP A 449 3.99 44.26 13.47
CA ASP A 449 3.21 44.96 14.49
C ASP A 449 2.63 43.96 15.50
N PRO A 450 3.03 44.00 16.79
CA PRO A 450 2.47 43.12 17.80
C PRO A 450 1.05 43.54 18.26
N THR A 451 0.51 44.64 17.74
CA THR A 451 -0.79 45.19 18.12
C THR A 451 -1.74 45.23 16.94
N ASP A 452 -2.95 44.69 17.13
CA ASP A 452 -4.02 44.84 16.16
C ASP A 452 -4.57 46.29 16.18
N ASP A 453 -4.73 46.88 15.01
CA ASP A 453 -5.37 48.18 14.88
C ASP A 453 -6.30 48.30 13.65
N SER A 454 -6.56 49.52 13.20
CA SER A 454 -7.41 49.81 12.04
C SER A 454 -6.68 50.56 10.92
N LEU A 455 -5.36 50.67 11.03
CA LEU A 455 -4.51 51.23 10.00
C LEU A 455 -4.46 50.26 8.80
N PRO A 456 -4.19 50.76 7.59
CA PRO A 456 -3.97 49.90 6.44
C PRO A 456 -2.71 49.05 6.66
N VAL A 457 -2.78 47.76 6.27
CA VAL A 457 -1.61 46.87 6.22
C VAL A 457 -0.45 47.58 5.54
N CYS A 458 0.72 47.55 6.18
CA CYS A 458 1.94 48.15 5.65
C CYS A 458 2.31 47.61 4.27
N ASP A 459 2.80 48.48 3.41
CA ASP A 459 3.55 48.15 2.19
C ASP A 459 5.01 48.52 2.50
N SER A 460 5.66 47.74 3.37
CA SER A 460 7.06 47.96 3.74
C SER A 460 7.99 47.50 2.61
N ASP A 461 9.19 48.07 2.54
CA ASP A 461 10.24 47.56 1.66
C ASP A 461 10.94 46.32 2.22
N ASP A 462 10.62 45.95 3.46
CA ASP A 462 11.09 44.75 4.14
C ASP A 462 9.94 43.79 4.48
N THR A 463 10.24 42.50 4.37
CA THR A 463 9.37 41.42 4.85
C THR A 463 10.19 40.45 5.69
N ASN A 464 9.55 39.63 6.52
CA ASN A 464 10.25 38.54 7.21
C ASN A 464 10.79 37.46 6.24
N CYS A 465 10.48 37.58 4.95
CA CYS A 465 10.93 36.74 3.86
C CYS A 465 12.06 37.39 3.03
N GLY A 466 13.26 37.53 3.62
CA GLY A 466 14.54 37.61 2.89
C GLY A 466 14.93 38.89 2.16
#